data_AF-A0A132U7H0-F1
#
_entry.id   AF-A0A132U7H0-F1
#
_cell.length_a   1.000
_cell.length_b   1.000
_cell.length_c   1.000
_cell.angle_alpha   90.00
_cell.angle_beta   90.00
_cell.angle_gamma   90.00
#
_symmetry.space_group_name_H-M   'P 1'
#
loop_
_entity.id
_entity.type
_entity.pdbx_description
1 polymer ?
#
loop_
_entity_poly.entity_id
_entity_poly.type
_entity_poly.pdbx_seq_one_letter_code
_entity_poly.pdbx_strand_id
1 'polypeptide(L)'
;MKKNIEITMRAIILIIIVSLIVGALIVLSVYMIANIKTSGKDYLSAIVGGVGGVIGSFIGAIVAYIVAAYQVQKTFELDKRKGQSGNYAVLRLVKVEIDTNHRLLSSSKSQYFAGRRDLLVGLLGRENWEKCSTLIGQEVEDTVVSQLSSVYRKMRLLESETGMPEQTYDRLVSDLSICSSLLDTALNQLKN
;
A
#
# COMPACT_ATOMS: atom_id res chain seq x y z
N MET A 1 -46.32 5.25 5.93
CA MET A 1 -45.12 4.75 6.64
C MET A 1 -44.21 4.08 5.62
N LYS A 2 -43.14 4.75 5.16
CA LYS A 2 -42.14 4.14 4.27
C LYS A 2 -41.15 3.37 5.16
N LYS A 3 -41.20 2.04 5.16
CA LYS A 3 -40.16 1.21 5.80
C LYS A 3 -38.92 1.28 4.93
N ASN A 4 -37.90 2.02 5.39
CA ASN A 4 -36.56 1.90 4.84
C ASN A 4 -36.03 0.53 5.25
N ILE A 5 -35.93 -0.38 4.28
CA ILE A 5 -35.30 -1.66 4.49
C ILE A 5 -33.79 -1.39 4.44
N GLU A 6 -33.14 -1.37 5.59
CA GLU A 6 -31.67 -1.36 5.66
C GLU A 6 -31.16 -2.72 5.22
N ILE A 7 -30.95 -2.87 3.92
CA ILE A 7 -30.34 -4.08 3.38
C ILE A 7 -28.86 -4.06 3.78
N THR A 8 -28.52 -4.87 4.78
CA THR A 8 -27.14 -5.06 5.21
C THR A 8 -26.38 -5.84 4.13
N MET A 9 -25.10 -5.54 3.89
CA MET A 9 -24.26 -6.26 2.90
C MET A 9 -24.28 -7.79 3.08
N ARG A 10 -24.43 -8.26 4.33
CA ARG A 10 -24.61 -9.69 4.64
C ARG A 10 -25.87 -10.28 4.01
N ALA A 11 -26.98 -9.54 4.01
CA ALA A 11 -28.24 -9.97 3.42
C ALA A 11 -28.15 -10.06 1.89
N ILE A 12 -27.43 -9.15 1.24
CA ILE A 12 -27.19 -9.18 -0.21
C ILE A 12 -26.41 -10.43 -0.60
N ILE A 13 -25.32 -10.72 0.11
CA ILE A 13 -24.50 -11.92 -0.12
C ILE A 13 -25.35 -13.19 0.06
N LEU A 14 -26.18 -13.24 1.10
CA LEU A 14 -27.04 -14.38 1.40
C LEU A 14 -28.10 -14.60 0.30
N ILE A 15 -28.73 -13.51 -0.18
CA ILE A 15 -29.70 -13.56 -1.29
C ILE A 15 -29.02 -14.08 -2.57
N ILE A 16 -27.81 -13.62 -2.88
CA ILE A 16 -27.05 -14.09 -4.06
C ILE A 16 -26.78 -15.59 -3.95
N ILE A 17 -26.28 -16.06 -2.81
CA ILE A 17 -25.97 -17.48 -2.59
C ILE A 17 -27.25 -18.34 -2.71
N VAL A 18 -28.35 -17.92 -2.09
CA VAL A 18 -29.62 -18.66 -2.15
C VAL A 18 -30.17 -18.69 -3.58
N SER A 19 -30.08 -17.57 -4.32
CA SER A 19 -30.53 -17.50 -5.71
C SER A 19 -29.74 -18.45 -6.62
N LEU A 20 -28.42 -18.58 -6.40
CA LEU A 20 -27.54 -19.50 -7.12
C LEU A 20 -27.90 -20.96 -6.83
N ILE A 21 -28.12 -21.31 -5.56
CA ILE A 21 -28.49 -22.68 -5.16
C ILE A 21 -29.84 -23.08 -5.76
N VAL A 22 -30.84 -22.19 -5.66
CA VAL A 22 -32.18 -22.44 -6.21
C VAL A 22 -32.14 -22.53 -7.73
N GLY A 23 -31.40 -21.63 -8.40
CA GLY A 23 -31.21 -21.68 -9.85
C GLY A 23 -30.54 -22.98 -10.31
N ALA A 24 -29.50 -23.43 -9.62
CA ALA A 24 -28.82 -24.70 -9.90
C ALA A 24 -29.77 -25.90 -9.71
N LEU A 25 -30.58 -25.93 -8.64
CA LEU A 25 -31.56 -26.98 -8.40
C LEU A 25 -32.63 -27.03 -9.49
N ILE A 26 -33.12 -25.89 -9.97
CA ILE A 26 -34.09 -25.81 -11.06
C ILE A 26 -33.50 -26.39 -12.35
N VAL A 27 -32.29 -25.96 -12.73
CA VAL A 27 -31.60 -26.47 -13.93
C VAL A 27 -31.35 -27.98 -13.82
N LEU A 28 -30.91 -28.47 -12.65
CA LEU A 28 -30.69 -29.90 -12.41
C LEU A 28 -31.99 -30.72 -12.57
N SER A 29 -33.09 -30.21 -12.03
CA SER A 29 -34.41 -30.85 -12.11
C SER A 29 -34.89 -30.96 -13.55
N VAL A 30 -34.75 -29.87 -14.32
CA VAL A 30 -35.11 -29.84 -15.74
C VAL A 30 -34.21 -30.81 -16.54
N TYR A 31 -32.92 -30.84 -16.24
CA TYR A 31 -31.96 -31.73 -16.91
C TYR A 31 -32.26 -33.22 -16.64
N MET A 32 -32.62 -33.57 -15.39
CA MET A 32 -33.07 -34.92 -15.04
C MET A 32 -34.34 -35.32 -15.79
N ILE A 33 -35.36 -34.44 -15.81
CA ILE A 33 -36.63 -34.71 -16.49
C ILE A 33 -36.40 -34.88 -18.00
N ALA A 34 -35.56 -34.03 -18.60
CA ALA A 34 -35.23 -34.11 -20.02
C ALA A 34 -34.54 -35.43 -20.36
N ASN A 35 -33.51 -35.84 -19.60
CA ASN A 35 -32.77 -37.09 -19.84
C ASN A 35 -33.62 -38.35 -19.61
N ILE A 36 -34.51 -38.35 -18.61
CA ILE A 36 -35.44 -39.47 -18.39
C ILE A 36 -36.37 -39.64 -19.60
N LYS A 37 -36.78 -38.53 -20.24
CA LYS A 37 -37.69 -38.54 -21.38
C LYS A 37 -37.01 -38.97 -22.69
N THR A 38 -35.74 -38.62 -22.91
CA THR A 38 -34.97 -39.02 -24.09
C THR A 38 -34.41 -40.44 -24.02
N SER A 39 -34.09 -40.95 -22.83
CA SER A 39 -33.37 -42.24 -22.72
C SER A 39 -34.20 -43.48 -23.01
N GLY A 40 -35.54 -43.42 -22.98
CA GLY A 40 -36.47 -44.50 -23.40
C GLY A 40 -36.36 -45.87 -22.71
N LYS A 41 -35.25 -46.16 -22.00
CA LYS A 41 -34.83 -47.39 -21.29
C LYS A 41 -33.42 -47.28 -20.70
N ASP A 42 -32.59 -46.33 -21.12
CA ASP A 42 -31.19 -46.24 -20.70
C ASP A 42 -30.97 -45.30 -19.50
N TYR A 43 -31.45 -45.72 -18.34
CA TYR A 43 -31.35 -45.00 -17.07
C TYR A 43 -29.90 -44.79 -16.63
N LEU A 44 -29.00 -45.69 -17.02
CA LEU A 44 -27.58 -45.63 -16.64
C LEU A 44 -26.92 -44.39 -17.25
N SER A 45 -27.17 -44.12 -18.52
CA SER A 45 -26.63 -42.95 -19.23
C SER A 45 -27.15 -41.62 -18.65
N ALA A 46 -28.44 -41.56 -18.31
CA ALA A 46 -29.06 -40.39 -17.68
C ALA A 46 -28.48 -40.09 -16.29
N ILE A 47 -28.24 -41.13 -15.48
CA ILE A 47 -27.62 -41.01 -14.14
C ILE A 47 -26.17 -40.56 -14.28
N VAL A 48 -25.39 -41.17 -15.18
CA VAL A 48 -23.98 -40.79 -15.40
C VAL A 48 -23.88 -39.33 -15.89
N GLY A 49 -24.76 -38.90 -16.80
CA GLY A 49 -24.80 -37.51 -17.27
C GLY A 49 -25.20 -36.51 -16.18
N GLY A 50 -26.18 -36.85 -15.34
CA GLY A 50 -26.60 -36.01 -14.21
C GLY A 50 -25.51 -35.90 -13.13
N VAL A 51 -24.93 -37.02 -12.72
CA VAL A 51 -23.85 -37.07 -11.72
C VAL A 51 -22.59 -36.37 -12.27
N GLY A 52 -22.25 -36.59 -13.53
CA GLY A 52 -21.13 -35.90 -14.20
C GLY A 52 -21.33 -34.39 -14.27
N GLY A 53 -22.56 -33.92 -14.51
CA GLY A 53 -22.90 -32.50 -14.48
C GLY A 53 -22.77 -31.86 -13.09
N VAL A 54 -23.24 -32.55 -12.04
CA VAL A 54 -23.09 -32.09 -10.65
C VAL A 54 -21.61 -32.01 -10.25
N ILE A 55 -20.86 -33.10 -10.50
CA ILE A 55 -19.43 -33.17 -10.17
C ILE A 55 -18.65 -32.12 -10.97
N GLY A 56 -18.91 -32.00 -12.28
CA GLY A 56 -18.28 -31.00 -13.14
C GLY A 56 -18.56 -29.56 -12.69
N SER A 57 -19.79 -29.27 -12.26
CA SER A 57 -20.16 -27.96 -11.70
C SER A 57 -19.45 -27.67 -10.38
N PHE A 58 -19.31 -28.68 -9.51
CA PHE A 58 -18.61 -28.53 -8.24
C PHE A 58 -17.10 -28.31 -8.44
N ILE A 59 -16.49 -29.07 -9.35
CA ILE A 59 -15.08 -28.87 -9.74
C ILE A 59 -14.90 -27.48 -10.36
N GLY A 60 -15.79 -27.06 -11.26
CA GLY A 60 -15.76 -25.72 -11.87
C GLY A 60 -15.85 -24.60 -10.83
N ALA A 61 -16.72 -24.73 -9.83
CA ALA A 61 -16.85 -23.78 -8.74
C ALA A 61 -15.59 -23.71 -7.86
N ILE A 62 -14.97 -24.86 -7.55
CA ILE A 62 -13.71 -24.92 -6.79
C ILE A 62 -12.59 -24.22 -7.58
N VAL A 63 -12.45 -24.52 -8.87
CA VAL A 63 -11.43 -23.90 -9.72
C VAL A 63 -11.64 -22.39 -9.81
N ALA A 64 -12.88 -21.93 -10.01
CA ALA A 64 -13.20 -20.51 -10.04
C ALA A 64 -12.85 -19.81 -8.71
N TYR A 65 -13.15 -20.45 -7.58
CA TYR A 65 -12.77 -19.94 -6.26
C TYR A 65 -11.24 -19.83 -6.10
N ILE A 66 -10.49 -20.86 -6.50
CA ILE A 66 -9.03 -20.85 -6.44
C ILE A 66 -8.46 -19.72 -7.31
N VAL A 67 -8.97 -19.55 -8.53
CA VAL A 67 -8.53 -18.47 -9.44
C VAL A 67 -8.84 -17.10 -8.86
N ALA A 68 -10.04 -16.89 -8.30
CA ALA A 68 -10.41 -15.64 -7.67
C ALA A 68 -9.53 -15.34 -6.45
N ALA A 69 -9.30 -16.31 -5.57
CA ALA A 69 -8.43 -16.18 -4.41
C ALA A 69 -6.99 -15.85 -4.82
N TYR A 70 -6.46 -16.54 -5.84
CA TYR A 70 -5.14 -16.28 -6.38
C TYR A 70 -5.03 -14.88 -7.00
N GLN A 71 -6.03 -14.43 -7.75
CA GLN A 71 -6.06 -13.08 -8.32
C GLN A 71 -6.05 -12.01 -7.25
N VAL A 72 -6.89 -12.15 -6.21
CA VAL A 72 -6.95 -11.20 -5.09
C VAL A 72 -5.61 -11.15 -4.37
N GLN A 73 -5.02 -12.30 -4.04
CA GLN A 73 -3.72 -12.35 -3.36
C GLN A 73 -2.62 -11.70 -4.22
N LYS A 74 -2.61 -11.97 -5.53
CA LYS A 74 -1.63 -11.40 -6.45
C LYS A 74 -1.81 -9.89 -6.62
N THR A 75 -3.04 -9.38 -6.62
CA THR A 75 -3.30 -7.93 -6.63
C THR A 75 -2.74 -7.25 -5.38
N PHE A 76 -3.00 -7.81 -4.19
CA PHE A 76 -2.43 -7.26 -2.96
C PHE A 76 -0.90 -7.28 -2.96
N GLU A 77 -0.28 -8.33 -3.49
CA GLU A 77 1.18 -8.41 -3.59
C GLU A 77 1.73 -7.35 -4.56
N LEU A 78 1.07 -7.13 -5.71
CA LEU A 78 1.46 -6.11 -6.68
C LEU A 78 1.32 -4.69 -6.10
N ASP A 79 0.23 -4.42 -5.38
CA ASP A 79 0.02 -3.12 -4.73
C ASP A 79 1.09 -2.86 -3.67
N LYS A 80 1.44 -3.86 -2.87
CA LYS A 80 2.53 -3.77 -1.90
C LYS A 80 3.88 -3.47 -2.58
N ARG A 81 4.22 -4.21 -3.64
CA ARG A 81 5.47 -3.97 -4.40
C ARG A 81 5.50 -2.58 -5.03
N LYS A 82 4.37 -2.11 -5.54
CA LYS A 82 4.23 -0.75 -6.09
C LYS A 82 4.42 0.31 -5.01
N GLY A 83 3.83 0.10 -3.82
CA GLY A 83 4.02 0.96 -2.65
C GLY A 83 5.48 1.02 -2.21
N GLN A 84 6.15 -0.13 -2.09
CA GLN A 84 7.58 -0.21 -1.76
C GLN A 84 8.46 0.51 -2.78
N SER A 85 8.23 0.31 -4.07
CA SER A 85 8.98 0.99 -5.14
C SER A 85 8.76 2.50 -5.13
N GLY A 86 7.52 2.96 -4.89
CA GLY A 86 7.18 4.37 -4.73
C GLY A 86 7.90 5.00 -3.54
N ASN A 87 7.81 4.37 -2.36
CA ASN A 87 8.49 4.83 -1.15
C ASN A 87 10.01 4.83 -1.32
N TYR A 88 10.57 3.83 -2.01
CA TYR A 88 12.01 3.80 -2.31
C TYR A 88 12.45 5.02 -3.13
N ALA A 89 11.71 5.36 -4.19
CA ALA A 89 12.01 6.52 -5.01
C ALA A 89 11.92 7.83 -4.22
N VAL A 90 10.88 7.98 -3.39
CA VAL A 90 10.68 9.14 -2.51
C VAL A 90 11.82 9.26 -1.50
N LEU A 91 12.10 8.21 -0.72
CA LEU A 91 13.14 8.23 0.31
C LEU A 91 14.53 8.46 -0.29
N ARG A 92 14.79 7.97 -1.50
CA ARG A 92 16.06 8.21 -2.20
C ARG A 92 16.24 9.69 -2.54
N LEU A 93 15.20 10.35 -3.03
CA LEU A 93 15.24 11.79 -3.33
C LEU A 93 15.46 12.61 -2.05
N VAL A 94 14.70 12.30 -1.00
CA VAL A 94 14.85 12.95 0.31
C VAL A 94 16.25 12.71 0.89
N LYS A 95 16.81 11.51 0.74
CA LYS A 95 18.17 11.22 1.19
C LYS A 95 19.20 12.11 0.51
N VAL A 96 19.14 12.27 -0.81
CA VAL A 96 20.08 13.14 -1.54
C VAL A 96 19.99 14.58 -1.03
N GLU A 97 18.79 15.06 -0.71
CA GLU A 97 18.59 16.38 -0.11
C GLU A 97 19.19 16.46 1.29
N ILE A 98 18.94 15.48 2.16
CA ILE A 98 19.51 15.38 3.51
C ILE A 98 21.04 15.35 3.47
N ASP A 99 21.64 14.54 2.60
CA ASP A 99 23.10 14.43 2.44
C ASP A 99 23.71 15.75 1.97
N THR A 100 23.04 16.45 1.05
CA THR A 100 23.46 17.75 0.56
C THR A 100 23.40 18.80 1.66
N ASN A 101 22.28 18.85 2.39
CA ASN A 101 22.09 19.77 3.51
C ASN A 101 23.10 19.51 4.63
N HIS A 102 23.38 18.24 4.95
CA HIS A 102 24.41 17.87 5.92
C HIS A 102 25.78 18.39 5.51
N ARG A 103 26.18 18.22 4.25
CA ARG A 103 27.46 18.74 3.73
C ARG A 103 27.53 20.27 3.77
N LEU A 104 26.44 20.96 3.41
CA LEU A 104 26.38 22.42 3.47
C LEU A 104 26.48 22.93 4.90
N LEU A 105 25.73 22.36 5.84
CA LEU A 105 25.74 22.78 7.23
C LEU A 105 27.06 22.44 7.95
N SER A 106 27.65 21.28 7.67
CA SER A 106 28.95 20.91 8.25
C SER A 106 30.08 21.84 7.78
N SER A 107 30.08 22.23 6.50
CA SER A 107 31.12 23.10 5.93
C SER A 107 30.92 24.60 6.23
N SER A 108 29.70 25.02 6.55
CA SER A 108 29.36 26.45 6.66
C SER A 108 29.15 26.95 8.10
N LYS A 109 29.46 26.14 9.11
CA LYS A 109 29.30 26.49 10.53
C LYS A 109 29.97 27.83 10.87
N SER A 110 31.23 28.01 10.49
CA SER A 110 31.99 29.24 10.77
C SER A 110 31.37 30.47 10.08
N GLN A 111 30.83 30.30 8.87
CA GLN A 111 30.18 31.38 8.13
C GLN A 111 28.82 31.77 8.73
N TYR A 112 28.07 30.80 9.24
CA TYR A 112 26.80 31.02 9.93
C TYR A 112 26.97 31.90 11.18
N PHE A 113 27.96 31.58 12.02
CA PHE A 113 28.26 32.34 13.24
C PHE A 113 29.01 33.66 12.97
N ALA A 114 29.63 33.80 11.79
CA ALA A 114 30.18 35.07 11.31
C ALA A 114 29.11 36.05 10.75
N GLY A 115 27.82 35.69 10.85
CA GLY A 115 26.71 36.55 10.45
C GLY A 115 26.26 36.41 8.99
N ARG A 116 26.83 35.48 8.21
CA ARG A 116 26.42 35.21 6.81
C ARG A 116 25.29 34.18 6.73
N ARG A 117 24.24 34.36 7.52
CA ARG A 117 23.13 33.40 7.66
C ARG A 117 22.28 33.30 6.39
N ASP A 118 22.03 34.44 5.75
CA ASP A 118 21.09 34.54 4.62
C ASP A 118 21.55 33.72 3.40
N LEU A 119 22.86 33.67 3.16
CA LEU A 119 23.46 32.87 2.08
C LEU A 119 23.28 31.37 2.33
N LEU A 120 23.37 30.93 3.59
CA LEU A 120 23.19 29.54 3.97
C LEU A 120 21.74 29.10 3.80
N VAL A 121 20.81 29.90 4.31
CA VAL A 121 19.37 29.61 4.31
C VAL A 121 18.84 29.46 2.89
N GLY A 122 19.28 30.32 1.96
CA GLY A 122 18.88 30.25 0.55
C GLY A 122 19.39 29.01 -0.20
N LEU A 123 20.39 28.31 0.32
CA LEU A 123 20.99 27.12 -0.31
C LEU A 123 20.47 25.80 0.27
N LEU A 124 19.73 25.82 1.38
CA LEU A 124 19.19 24.61 2.00
C LEU A 124 17.97 24.10 1.22
N GLY A 125 18.06 22.86 0.73
CA GLY A 125 16.97 22.21 0.01
C GLY A 125 15.90 21.69 0.97
N ARG A 126 14.62 21.98 0.67
CA ARG A 126 13.46 21.42 1.39
C ARG A 126 12.34 20.96 0.47
N GLU A 127 12.48 21.22 -0.82
CA GLU A 127 11.41 21.03 -1.79
C GLU A 127 11.02 19.57 -1.93
N ASN A 128 11.97 18.64 -1.86
CA ASN A 128 11.67 17.23 -2.02
C ASN A 128 10.85 16.72 -0.83
N TRP A 129 11.18 17.13 0.38
CA TRP A 129 10.39 16.78 1.56
C TRP A 129 8.98 17.36 1.52
N GLU A 130 8.83 18.64 1.18
CA GLU A 130 7.50 19.27 1.13
C GLU A 130 6.62 18.62 0.06
N LYS A 131 7.18 18.24 -1.10
CA LYS A 131 6.44 17.57 -2.18
C LYS A 131 6.12 16.10 -1.87
N CYS A 132 7.00 15.40 -1.15
CA CYS A 132 6.90 13.94 -1.01
C CYS A 132 6.47 13.45 0.37
N SER A 133 6.40 14.30 1.40
CA SER A 133 6.04 13.90 2.77
C SER A 133 4.67 13.20 2.87
N THR A 134 3.70 13.59 2.05
CA THR A 134 2.36 12.97 2.01
C THR A 134 2.31 11.68 1.18
N LEU A 135 3.37 11.36 0.45
CA LEU A 135 3.46 10.17 -0.41
C LEU A 135 4.13 8.99 0.29
N ILE A 136 4.70 9.21 1.47
CA ILE A 136 5.32 8.15 2.27
C ILE A 136 4.20 7.25 2.81
N GLY A 137 4.17 6.02 2.31
CA GLY A 137 3.21 5.00 2.74
C GLY A 137 3.59 4.30 4.05
N GLN A 138 2.68 3.44 4.51
CA GLN A 138 2.79 2.63 5.73
C GLN A 138 3.95 1.62 5.72
N GLU A 139 4.60 1.41 4.57
CA GLU A 139 5.73 0.51 4.44
C GLU A 139 7.03 1.10 5.02
N VAL A 140 7.03 2.38 5.38
CA VAL A 140 8.15 3.07 6.02
C VAL A 140 7.89 3.17 7.52
N GLU A 141 8.89 2.86 8.34
CA GLU A 141 8.77 2.96 9.80
C GLU A 141 8.52 4.40 10.26
N ASP A 142 7.62 4.58 11.23
CA ASP A 142 7.28 5.87 11.83
C ASP A 142 8.50 6.60 12.43
N THR A 143 9.51 5.83 12.87
CA THR A 143 10.78 6.35 13.39
C THR A 143 11.52 7.18 12.36
N VAL A 144 11.56 6.72 11.10
CA VAL A 144 12.19 7.40 9.97
C VAL A 144 11.44 8.69 9.64
N VAL A 145 10.10 8.62 9.58
CA VAL A 145 9.24 9.78 9.28
C VAL A 145 9.35 10.84 10.37
N SER A 146 9.35 10.41 11.64
CA SER A 146 9.51 11.29 12.80
C SER A 146 10.88 12.00 12.77
N GLN A 147 11.95 11.27 12.46
CA GLN A 147 13.29 11.86 12.37
C GLN A 147 13.40 12.86 11.23
N LEU A 148 12.88 12.53 10.04
CA LEU A 148 12.81 13.46 8.91
C LEU A 148 12.08 14.75 9.29
N SER A 149 10.86 14.62 9.82
CA SER A 149 10.06 15.76 10.29
C SER A 149 10.81 16.61 11.32
N SER A 150 11.50 15.98 12.27
CA SER A 150 12.30 16.66 13.30
C SER A 150 13.44 17.48 12.68
N VAL A 151 14.19 16.89 11.74
CA VAL A 151 15.29 17.55 11.04
C VAL A 151 14.78 18.74 10.23
N TYR A 152 13.73 18.58 9.42
CA TYR A 152 13.18 19.67 8.61
C TYR A 152 12.59 20.80 9.46
N ARG A 153 11.99 20.48 10.62
CA ARG A 153 11.57 21.49 11.60
C ARG A 153 12.74 22.27 12.17
N LYS A 154 13.83 21.58 12.55
CA LYS A 154 15.05 22.23 13.05
C LYS A 154 15.70 23.08 11.96
N MET A 155 15.70 22.64 10.71
CA MET A 155 16.17 23.46 9.59
C MET A 155 15.36 24.74 9.42
N ARG A 156 14.02 24.72 9.61
CA ARG A 156 13.21 25.95 9.62
C ARG A 156 13.64 26.95 10.70
N LEU A 157 14.15 26.47 11.83
CA LEU A 157 14.64 27.37 12.88
C LEU A 157 15.91 28.13 12.46
N LEU A 158 16.69 27.63 11.49
CA LEU A 158 17.85 28.35 10.96
C LEU A 158 17.46 29.65 10.26
N GLU A 159 16.21 29.75 9.78
CA GLU A 159 15.66 30.91 9.09
C GLU A 159 15.10 31.97 10.04
N SER A 160 15.00 31.66 11.33
CA SER A 160 14.51 32.62 12.32
C SER A 160 15.48 33.79 12.48
N GLU A 161 14.95 35.00 12.65
CA GLU A 161 15.73 36.24 12.80
C GLU A 161 16.70 36.17 14.00
N THR A 162 16.33 35.43 15.04
CA THR A 162 17.18 35.20 16.23
C THR A 162 18.38 34.29 15.95
N GLY A 163 18.30 33.48 14.89
CA GLY A 163 19.26 32.41 14.61
C GLY A 163 19.25 31.30 15.65
N MET A 164 20.05 30.28 15.40
CA MET A 164 20.14 29.08 16.21
C MET A 164 21.39 29.10 17.11
N PRO A 165 21.28 28.73 18.40
CA PRO A 165 22.45 28.55 19.27
C PRO A 165 23.41 27.49 18.72
N GLU A 166 24.71 27.64 18.98
CA GLU A 166 25.74 26.73 18.47
C GLU A 166 25.52 25.27 18.85
N GLN A 167 25.12 25.01 20.10
CA GLN A 167 24.80 23.64 20.54
C GLN A 167 23.63 23.03 19.75
N THR A 168 22.63 23.83 19.39
CA THR A 168 21.48 23.37 18.62
C THR A 168 21.85 23.15 17.15
N TYR A 169 22.76 23.98 16.62
CA TYR A 169 23.32 23.81 15.28
C TYR A 169 24.10 22.49 15.18
N ASP A 170 24.98 22.21 16.13
CA ASP A 170 25.76 20.98 16.17
C ASP A 170 24.86 19.74 16.32
N ARG A 171 23.80 19.84 17.12
CA ARG A 171 22.78 18.80 17.20
C ARG A 171 22.08 18.58 15.86
N LEU A 172 21.69 19.65 15.16
CA LEU A 172 21.07 19.53 13.83
C LEU A 172 22.01 18.82 12.83
N VAL A 173 23.28 19.18 12.80
CA VAL A 173 24.27 18.50 11.93
C VAL A 173 24.38 17.02 12.30
N SER A 174 24.44 16.70 13.59
CA SER A 174 24.45 15.30 14.03
C SER A 174 23.16 14.56 13.68
N ASP A 175 22.00 15.19 13.85
CA ASP A 175 20.69 14.61 13.57
C ASP A 175 20.50 14.35 12.07
N LEU A 176 21.06 15.19 11.21
CA LEU A 176 21.10 15.00 9.76
C LEU A 176 21.93 13.77 9.38
N SER A 177 23.08 13.58 10.02
CA SER A 177 23.92 12.38 9.82
C SER A 177 23.19 11.10 10.27
N ILE A 178 22.55 11.13 11.44
CA ILE A 178 21.72 10.03 11.94
C ILE A 178 20.53 9.76 11.00
N CYS A 179 19.89 10.82 10.50
CA CYS A 179 18.77 10.68 9.57
C CYS A 179 19.23 10.05 8.25
N SER A 180 20.41 10.41 7.73
CA SER A 180 20.97 9.82 6.52
C SER A 180 21.22 8.32 6.68
N SER A 181 21.79 7.90 7.82
CA SER A 181 22.04 6.47 8.08
C SER A 181 20.74 5.67 8.25
N LEU A 182 19.73 6.24 8.91
CA LEU A 182 18.40 5.64 9.01
C LEU A 182 17.74 5.47 7.63
N LEU A 183 17.88 6.48 6.76
CA LEU A 183 17.39 6.40 5.38
C LEU A 183 18.10 5.31 4.59
N ASP A 184 19.41 5.10 4.78
CA ASP A 184 20.13 4.00 4.15
C ASP A 184 19.61 2.63 4.60
N THR A 185 19.33 2.46 5.89
CA THR A 185 18.71 1.24 6.41
C THR A 185 17.32 1.02 5.80
N ALA A 186 16.47 2.05 5.79
CA ALA A 186 15.12 1.98 5.24
C ALA A 186 15.13 1.69 3.72
N LEU A 187 16.03 2.32 2.96
CA LEU A 187 16.18 2.08 1.53
C LEU A 187 16.64 0.64 1.24
N ASN A 188 17.52 0.08 2.07
CA ASN A 188 17.95 -1.31 1.92
C ASN A 188 16.82 -2.30 2.23
N GLN A 189 15.96 -1.99 3.20
CA GLN A 189 14.77 -2.80 3.51
C GLN A 189 13.75 -2.75 2.35
N LEU A 190 13.53 -1.57 1.75
CA LEU A 190 12.59 -1.41 0.64
C LEU A 190 13.07 -1.98 -0.71
N LYS A 191 14.38 -2.25 -0.83
CA LYS A 191 14.98 -2.85 -2.03
C LYS A 191 14.74 -4.36 -2.12
N ASN A 192 14.48 -5.01 -0.99
CA ASN A 192 14.28 -6.46 -0.85
C ASN A 192 12.78 -6.81 -0.80
#